data_AF-A0A382LUV3-F1
#
_entry.id   AF-A0A382LUV3-F1
#
_cell.length_a   1.000
_cell.length_b   1.000
_cell.length_c   1.000
_cell.angle_alpha   90.00
_cell.angle_beta   90.00
_cell.angle_gamma   90.00
#
_symmetry.space_group_name_H-M   'P 1'
#
loop_
_entity.id
_entity.type
_entity.pdbx_description
1 polymer ?
#
loop_
_entity_poly.entity_id
_entity_poly.type
_entity_poly.pdbx_seq_one_letter_code
_entity_poly.pdbx_strand_id
1 'polypeptide(L)'
;MAQTAAHLVDNILPRVKIRQYVLSVPIPLRYWMASNKELLTSVHRLVASIIEGFYINQQAPSSRSGSIAFVQRFGAALNLNVHFHLLHLEGYYDTTTRAKFQKGRAPSDQDIQDLVNEISTRLVKFLRKRGYLKDPPNERPTDPLFEQDPTYATCLSASVRHRIALGEREGKRVRFIGSGFGYEGDTPELKGKLCAMVNGFSLHAAVVIPKHRRDQLERLISYTARPSICTDRMSLTPRGDIQYELKKAWRNGVTH
;
A
#
# COMPACT_ATOMS: atom_id res chain seq x y z
N MET A 1 10.02 -16.62 4.88
CA MET A 1 8.60 -16.19 4.93
C MET A 1 7.83 -16.88 6.05
N ALA A 2 7.84 -18.22 6.11
CA ALA A 2 7.16 -18.99 7.15
C ALA A 2 7.54 -18.55 8.58
N GLN A 3 8.82 -18.28 8.85
CA GLN A 3 9.29 -17.82 10.16
C GLN A 3 8.66 -16.49 10.60
N THR A 4 8.58 -15.48 9.72
CA THR A 4 7.92 -14.20 10.05
C THR A 4 6.44 -14.39 10.32
N ALA A 5 5.77 -15.22 9.51
CA ALA A 5 4.35 -15.50 9.68
C ALA A 5 4.07 -16.20 11.01
N ALA A 6 4.78 -17.31 11.28
CA ALA A 6 4.68 -18.03 12.55
C ALA A 6 4.98 -17.12 13.74
N HIS A 7 6.07 -16.35 13.70
CA HIS A 7 6.41 -15.44 14.80
C HIS A 7 5.33 -14.40 15.07
N LEU A 8 4.82 -13.73 14.02
CA LEU A 8 3.78 -12.72 14.15
C LEU A 8 2.46 -13.31 14.64
N VAL A 9 2.10 -14.50 14.19
CA VAL A 9 0.92 -15.21 14.69
C VAL A 9 1.17 -15.52 16.16
N ASP A 10 2.14 -16.35 16.49
CA ASP A 10 2.25 -16.98 17.81
C ASP A 10 2.65 -16.01 18.93
N ASN A 11 3.40 -14.95 18.63
CA ASN A 11 4.01 -14.11 19.66
C ASN A 11 3.51 -12.67 19.68
N ILE A 12 2.99 -12.15 18.56
CA ILE A 12 2.66 -10.71 18.44
C ILE A 12 1.16 -10.47 18.32
N LEU A 13 0.48 -11.13 17.38
CA LEU A 13 -0.91 -10.87 17.08
C LEU A 13 -1.82 -11.59 18.09
N PRO A 14 -2.68 -10.87 18.82
CA PRO A 14 -3.56 -11.48 19.80
C PRO A 14 -4.65 -12.34 19.13
N ARG A 15 -5.30 -13.21 19.91
CA ARG A 15 -6.42 -14.04 19.44
C ARG A 15 -7.71 -13.22 19.35
N VAL A 16 -7.74 -12.28 18.40
CA VAL A 16 -8.88 -11.42 18.08
C VAL A 16 -9.17 -11.46 16.58
N LYS A 17 -10.28 -10.85 16.14
CA LYS A 17 -10.54 -10.73 14.69
C LYS A 17 -9.55 -9.73 14.08
N ILE A 18 -8.98 -10.10 12.94
CA ILE A 18 -8.03 -9.27 12.20
C ILE A 18 -8.64 -8.92 10.85
N ARG A 19 -8.69 -7.63 10.50
CA ARG A 19 -9.08 -7.17 9.17
C ARG A 19 -7.86 -6.70 8.39
N GLN A 20 -7.77 -7.11 7.13
CA GLN A 20 -6.77 -6.58 6.22
C GLN A 20 -7.32 -5.37 5.49
N TYR A 21 -6.60 -4.25 5.57
CA TYR A 21 -6.77 -3.10 4.71
C TYR A 21 -5.65 -3.08 3.68
N VAL A 22 -6.01 -3.06 2.40
CA VAL A 22 -5.07 -2.90 1.30
C VAL A 22 -5.25 -1.50 0.73
N LEU A 23 -4.24 -0.65 0.93
CA LEU A 23 -4.23 0.71 0.39
C LEU A 23 -3.30 0.78 -0.82
N SER A 24 -3.90 1.03 -1.98
CA SER A 24 -3.18 1.52 -3.15
C SER A 24 -3.23 3.04 -3.17
N VAL A 25 -2.09 3.67 -3.43
CA VAL A 25 -1.99 5.14 -3.54
C VAL A 25 -1.83 5.57 -5.00
N PRO A 26 -1.95 6.87 -5.31
CA PRO A 26 -1.79 7.32 -6.69
C PRO A 26 -0.37 7.14 -7.22
N ILE A 27 -0.24 7.00 -8.54
CA ILE A 27 1.02 6.70 -9.25
C ILE A 27 2.17 7.65 -8.84
N PRO A 28 1.99 8.99 -8.79
CA PRO A 28 3.07 9.88 -8.37
C PRO A 28 3.53 9.63 -6.94
N LEU A 29 2.60 9.32 -6.02
CA LEU A 29 2.95 9.03 -4.63
C LEU A 29 3.72 7.72 -4.49
N ARG A 30 3.40 6.70 -5.30
CA ARG A 30 4.18 5.44 -5.34
C ARG A 30 5.64 5.70 -5.71
N TYR A 31 5.85 6.58 -6.68
CA TYR A 31 7.17 6.98 -7.14
C TYR A 31 7.94 7.69 -6.02
N TRP A 32 7.39 8.75 -5.41
CA TRP A 32 8.09 9.47 -4.33
C TRP A 32 8.40 8.59 -3.12
N MET A 33 7.47 7.70 -2.73
CA MET A 33 7.70 6.79 -1.61
C MET A 33 8.70 5.66 -1.91
N ALA A 34 8.97 5.38 -3.20
CA ALA A 34 9.90 4.33 -3.57
C ALA A 34 11.32 4.65 -3.09
N SER A 35 11.75 5.88 -3.29
CA SER A 35 13.09 6.38 -2.95
C SER A 35 13.14 7.09 -1.60
N ASN A 36 12.03 7.67 -1.11
CA ASN A 36 12.01 8.45 0.13
C ASN A 36 11.41 7.66 1.31
N LYS A 37 12.28 7.15 2.19
CA LYS A 37 11.88 6.40 3.40
C LYS A 37 11.10 7.23 4.41
N GLU A 38 11.40 8.52 4.53
CA GLU A 38 10.77 9.43 5.49
C GLU A 38 9.35 9.77 5.04
N LEU A 39 9.17 10.01 3.74
CA LEU A 39 7.87 10.18 3.13
C LEU A 39 7.03 8.91 3.31
N LEU A 40 7.56 7.74 2.94
CA LEU A 40 6.88 6.46 3.13
C LEU A 40 6.43 6.26 4.59
N THR A 41 7.33 6.51 5.54
CA THR A 41 7.05 6.36 6.98
C THR A 41 5.96 7.33 7.43
N SER A 42 5.99 8.57 6.96
CA SER A 42 4.99 9.59 7.29
C SER A 42 3.62 9.24 6.72
N VAL A 43 3.57 8.79 5.46
CA VAL A 43 2.33 8.32 4.80
C VAL A 43 1.77 7.11 5.55
N HIS A 44 2.61 6.12 5.85
CA HIS A 44 2.19 4.95 6.63
C HIS A 44 1.59 5.34 7.99
N ARG A 45 2.28 6.18 8.76
CA ARG A 45 1.80 6.62 10.09
C ARG A 45 0.46 7.33 10.00
N LEU A 46 0.27 8.19 9.00
CA LEU A 46 -1.00 8.89 8.80
C LEU A 46 -2.14 7.93 8.44
N VAL A 47 -1.89 6.99 7.53
CA VAL A 47 -2.90 5.99 7.14
C VAL A 47 -3.25 5.09 8.32
N ALA A 48 -2.25 4.60 9.06
CA ALA A 48 -2.45 3.74 10.22
C ALA A 48 -3.24 4.45 11.32
N SER A 49 -3.01 5.75 11.55
CA SER A 49 -3.74 6.52 12.56
C SER A 49 -5.18 6.83 12.16
N ILE A 50 -5.45 7.06 10.86
CA ILE A 50 -6.83 7.22 10.37
C ILE A 50 -7.63 5.92 10.56
N ILE A 51 -7.03 4.77 10.20
CA ILE A 51 -7.69 3.47 10.38
C ILE A 51 -7.82 3.12 11.87
N GLU A 52 -6.83 3.43 12.72
CA GLU A 52 -6.96 3.29 14.18
C GLU A 52 -8.12 4.14 14.71
N GLY A 53 -8.26 5.38 14.22
CA GLY A 53 -9.34 6.31 14.55
C GLY A 53 -10.75 5.75 14.36
N PHE A 54 -10.92 4.85 13.39
CA PHE A 54 -12.20 4.16 13.16
C PHE A 54 -12.55 3.17 14.29
N TYR A 55 -11.55 2.52 14.89
CA TYR A 55 -11.77 1.47 15.88
C TYR A 55 -11.75 1.96 17.31
N ILE A 56 -11.01 3.02 17.62
CA ILE A 56 -10.90 3.53 18.99
C ILE A 56 -12.22 4.13 19.48
N ASN A 57 -12.47 3.98 20.77
CA ASN A 57 -13.58 4.67 21.41
C ASN A 57 -13.24 6.16 21.59
N GLN A 58 -13.91 7.04 20.85
CA GLN A 58 -13.70 8.48 20.91
C GLN A 58 -14.07 9.10 22.28
N GLN A 59 -14.89 8.40 23.09
CA GLN A 59 -15.24 8.82 24.44
C GLN A 59 -14.24 8.35 25.50
N ALA A 60 -13.29 7.49 25.14
CA ALA A 60 -12.26 6.97 26.04
C ALA A 60 -10.86 7.29 25.47
N PRO A 61 -10.22 8.41 25.88
CA PRO A 61 -8.94 8.86 25.31
C PRO A 61 -7.77 7.85 25.45
N SER A 62 -7.87 6.92 26.39
CA SER A 62 -6.92 5.83 26.62
C SER A 62 -7.14 4.61 25.70
N SER A 63 -8.19 4.63 24.87
CA SER A 63 -8.47 3.57 23.90
C SER A 63 -7.43 3.57 22.79
N ARG A 64 -6.73 2.44 22.60
CA ARG A 64 -5.75 2.25 21.52
C ARG A 64 -6.06 1.01 20.69
N SER A 65 -5.80 1.08 19.40
CA SER A 65 -5.79 -0.10 18.53
C SER A 65 -4.41 -0.29 17.91
N GLY A 66 -4.27 -1.28 17.05
CA GLY A 66 -2.98 -1.63 16.47
C GLY A 66 -3.12 -2.28 15.11
N SER A 67 -2.07 -2.12 14.32
CA SER A 67 -1.90 -2.90 13.10
C SER A 67 -0.45 -3.24 12.83
N ILE A 68 -0.26 -4.32 12.08
CA ILE A 68 1.01 -4.63 11.44
C ILE A 68 0.89 -4.29 9.97
N ALA A 69 1.79 -3.46 9.46
CA ALA A 69 1.82 -3.06 8.07
C ALA A 69 2.92 -3.79 7.30
N PHE A 70 2.56 -4.35 6.15
CA PHE A 70 3.50 -4.83 5.14
C PHE A 70 3.49 -3.83 3.98
N VAL A 71 4.63 -3.20 3.75
CA VAL A 71 4.83 -2.34 2.58
C VAL A 71 5.32 -3.21 1.42
N GLN A 72 4.46 -3.44 0.44
CA GLN A 72 4.87 -4.09 -0.79
C GLN A 72 5.34 -3.02 -1.77
N ARG A 73 6.54 -3.19 -2.32
CA ARG A 73 7.17 -2.24 -3.26
C ARG A 73 7.10 -2.71 -4.71
N PHE A 74 6.40 -3.81 -4.99
CA PHE A 74 6.41 -4.46 -6.30
C PHE A 74 5.02 -4.96 -6.69
N GLY A 75 4.73 -4.96 -7.98
CA GLY A 75 3.56 -5.60 -8.57
C GLY A 75 3.84 -7.03 -9.04
N ALA A 76 2.83 -7.70 -9.57
CA ALA A 76 2.96 -9.07 -10.09
C ALA A 76 3.96 -9.18 -11.25
N ALA A 77 4.19 -8.08 -11.97
CA ALA A 77 5.15 -7.97 -13.07
C ALA A 77 6.52 -7.43 -12.64
N LEU A 78 6.87 -7.51 -11.34
CA LEU A 78 8.06 -6.91 -10.73
C LEU A 78 8.18 -5.37 -10.89
N ASN A 79 7.16 -4.73 -11.43
CA ASN A 79 7.11 -3.28 -11.57
C ASN A 79 7.05 -2.59 -10.21
N LEU A 80 7.64 -1.42 -10.09
CA LEU A 80 7.61 -0.62 -8.87
C LEU A 80 6.15 -0.27 -8.55
N ASN A 81 5.68 -0.76 -7.42
CA ASN A 81 4.31 -0.57 -6.99
C ASN A 81 4.25 -0.53 -5.47
N VAL A 82 4.47 0.66 -4.91
CA VAL A 82 4.39 0.85 -3.45
C VAL A 82 2.94 0.88 -3.00
N HIS A 83 2.55 -0.07 -2.17
CA HIS A 83 1.23 -0.18 -1.56
C HIS A 83 1.31 -0.84 -0.18
N PHE A 84 0.26 -0.67 0.62
CA PHE A 84 0.25 -1.09 2.02
C PHE A 84 -0.76 -2.20 2.24
N HIS A 85 -0.35 -3.24 2.96
CA HIS A 85 -1.26 -4.20 3.59
C HIS A 85 -1.20 -4.00 5.10
N LEU A 86 -2.25 -3.43 5.69
CA LEU A 86 -2.36 -3.26 7.14
C LEU A 86 -3.26 -4.36 7.70
N LEU A 87 -2.72 -5.18 8.60
CA LEU A 87 -3.48 -6.16 9.38
C LEU A 87 -3.88 -5.50 10.70
N HIS A 88 -5.12 -5.03 10.77
CA HIS A 88 -5.64 -4.23 11.88
C HIS A 88 -6.53 -5.07 12.80
N LEU A 89 -6.48 -4.81 14.11
CA LEU A 89 -7.37 -5.45 15.09
C LEU A 89 -8.79 -4.91 14.92
N GLU A 90 -9.83 -5.75 14.79
CA GLU A 90 -11.22 -5.26 14.74
C GLU A 90 -11.74 -4.89 16.13
N GLY A 91 -11.21 -3.82 16.70
CA GLY A 91 -11.50 -3.35 18.04
C GLY A 91 -10.35 -2.57 18.64
N TYR A 92 -10.37 -2.39 19.96
CA TYR A 92 -9.40 -1.59 20.69
C TYR A 92 -9.11 -2.17 22.07
N TYR A 93 -8.06 -1.71 22.71
CA TYR A 93 -7.73 -1.95 24.10
C TYR A 93 -7.95 -0.66 24.89
N ASP A 94 -8.63 -0.76 26.04
CA ASP A 94 -8.65 0.31 27.03
C ASP A 94 -7.42 0.17 27.95
N THR A 95 -6.54 1.17 27.93
CA THR A 95 -5.28 1.13 28.69
C THR A 95 -5.37 1.78 30.08
N THR A 96 -6.55 2.16 30.56
CA THR A 96 -6.72 2.90 31.83
C THR A 96 -6.40 2.07 33.06
N THR A 97 -6.69 0.76 33.04
CA THR A 97 -6.50 -0.12 34.19
C THR A 97 -5.74 -1.39 33.80
N ARG A 98 -6.43 -2.30 33.11
CA ARG A 98 -5.88 -3.54 32.56
C ARG A 98 -6.32 -3.63 31.11
N ALA A 99 -5.35 -3.70 30.20
CA ALA A 99 -5.59 -3.76 28.76
C ALA A 99 -6.50 -4.95 28.41
N LYS A 100 -7.80 -4.68 28.30
CA LYS A 100 -8.81 -5.65 27.87
C LYS A 100 -9.27 -5.28 26.48
N PHE A 101 -9.25 -6.27 25.58
CA PHE A 101 -9.71 -6.07 24.22
C PHE A 101 -11.24 -5.89 24.20
N GLN A 102 -11.68 -4.81 23.60
CA GLN A 102 -13.06 -4.50 23.29
C GLN A 102 -13.27 -4.69 21.79
N LYS A 103 -14.28 -5.50 21.45
CA LYS A 103 -14.59 -5.82 20.06
C LYS A 103 -15.21 -4.60 19.38
N GLY A 104 -14.64 -4.16 18.27
CA GLY A 104 -15.19 -3.10 17.44
C GLY A 104 -16.30 -3.59 16.51
N ARG A 105 -17.05 -2.64 15.93
CA ARG A 105 -17.96 -2.95 14.82
C ARG A 105 -17.16 -3.21 13.55
N ALA A 106 -17.70 -4.04 12.66
CA ALA A 106 -17.15 -4.17 11.32
C ALA A 106 -17.45 -2.90 10.49
N PRO A 107 -16.55 -2.48 9.59
CA PRO A 107 -16.85 -1.41 8.64
C PRO A 107 -17.95 -1.83 7.67
N SER A 108 -18.79 -0.86 7.31
CA SER A 108 -19.73 -0.88 6.19
C SER A 108 -19.06 -0.32 4.93
N ASP A 109 -19.73 -0.42 3.78
CA ASP A 109 -19.24 0.16 2.53
C ASP A 109 -19.10 1.69 2.62
N GLN A 110 -20.03 2.35 3.31
CA GLN A 110 -19.96 3.79 3.58
C GLN A 110 -18.72 4.15 4.41
N ASP A 111 -18.40 3.36 5.44
CA ASP A 111 -17.20 3.62 6.25
C ASP A 111 -15.91 3.51 5.42
N ILE A 112 -15.86 2.61 4.43
CA ILE A 112 -14.70 2.48 3.55
C ILE A 112 -14.60 3.67 2.58
N GLN A 113 -15.73 4.20 2.11
CA GLN A 113 -15.76 5.44 1.32
C GLN A 113 -15.28 6.63 2.15
N ASP A 114 -15.76 6.77 3.38
CA ASP A 114 -15.37 7.85 4.28
C ASP A 114 -13.89 7.76 4.64
N LEU A 115 -13.39 6.56 4.95
CA LEU A 115 -11.97 6.33 5.25
C LEU A 115 -11.06 6.64 4.07
N VAL A 116 -11.39 6.18 2.85
CA VAL A 116 -10.54 6.46 1.68
C VAL A 116 -10.55 7.96 1.33
N ASN A 117 -11.69 8.63 1.53
CA ASN A 117 -11.80 10.07 1.36
C ASN A 117 -10.94 10.82 2.39
N GLU A 118 -11.04 10.49 3.67
CA GLU A 118 -10.22 11.11 4.71
C GLU A 118 -8.72 10.88 4.45
N ILE A 119 -8.33 9.65 4.08
CA ILE A 119 -6.94 9.31 3.70
C ILE A 119 -6.48 10.21 2.55
N SER A 120 -7.27 10.29 1.47
CA SER A 120 -6.97 11.13 0.31
C SER A 120 -6.79 12.59 0.72
N THR A 121 -7.78 13.19 1.38
CA THR A 121 -7.78 14.61 1.78
C THR A 121 -6.59 14.93 2.68
N ARG A 122 -6.35 14.12 3.71
CA ARG A 122 -5.26 14.36 4.67
C ARG A 122 -3.89 14.16 4.05
N LEU A 123 -3.72 13.17 3.16
CA LEU A 123 -2.47 12.97 2.43
C LEU A 123 -2.20 14.09 1.43
N VAL A 124 -3.20 14.53 0.67
CA VAL A 124 -3.04 15.68 -0.25
C VAL A 124 -2.63 16.94 0.52
N LYS A 125 -3.30 17.23 1.65
CA LYS A 125 -2.93 18.36 2.52
C LYS A 125 -1.51 18.22 3.07
N PHE A 126 -1.11 17.02 3.50
CA PHE A 126 0.24 16.73 3.97
C PHE A 126 1.30 16.94 2.87
N LEU A 127 1.04 16.47 1.65
CA LEU A 127 1.93 16.59 0.51
C LEU A 127 2.08 18.04 0.05
N ARG A 128 0.99 18.83 0.03
CA ARG A 128 1.03 20.29 -0.20
C ARG A 128 1.90 20.99 0.83
N LYS A 129 1.70 20.71 2.13
CA LYS A 129 2.51 21.29 3.22
C LYS A 129 4.00 20.94 3.10
N ARG A 130 4.32 19.79 2.52
CA ARG A 130 5.69 19.31 2.29
C ARG A 130 6.28 19.75 0.94
N GLY A 131 5.54 20.50 0.13
CA GLY A 131 6.01 21.04 -1.15
C GLY A 131 5.98 20.05 -2.33
N TYR A 132 5.42 18.85 -2.15
CA TYR A 132 5.29 17.85 -3.23
C TYR A 132 4.19 18.20 -4.23
N LEU A 133 3.15 18.90 -3.76
CA LEU A 133 2.04 19.40 -4.58
C LEU A 133 2.07 20.92 -4.53
N LYS A 134 2.05 21.56 -5.70
CA LYS A 134 1.99 23.02 -5.87
C LYS A 134 0.76 23.37 -6.70
N ASP A 135 0.23 24.57 -6.48
CA ASP A 135 -0.82 25.18 -7.29
C ASP A 135 -0.22 26.43 -7.95
N PRO A 136 -0.18 26.53 -9.30
CA PRO A 136 -0.59 25.53 -10.28
C PRO A 136 0.30 24.27 -10.29
N PRO A 137 -0.21 23.11 -10.76
CA PRO A 137 0.52 21.86 -10.76
C PRO A 137 1.77 21.95 -11.64
N ASN A 138 2.94 21.73 -11.05
CA ASN A 138 4.19 21.59 -11.81
C ASN A 138 4.14 20.34 -12.69
N GLU A 139 4.49 20.46 -13.96
CA GLU A 139 4.61 19.33 -14.89
C GLU A 139 5.68 18.32 -14.48
N ARG A 140 6.67 18.76 -13.70
CA ARG A 140 7.76 17.94 -13.17
C ARG A 140 7.70 17.91 -11.65
N PRO A 141 7.55 16.71 -11.04
CA PRO A 141 7.75 16.57 -9.61
C PRO A 141 9.16 17.05 -9.22
N THR A 142 9.25 18.01 -8.31
CA THR A 142 10.53 18.32 -7.63
C THR A 142 10.83 17.17 -6.68
N ASP A 143 11.80 16.32 -7.04
CA ASP A 143 12.32 15.23 -6.19
C ASP A 143 13.83 15.45 -6.02
N PRO A 144 14.36 15.55 -4.80
CA PRO A 144 15.79 15.61 -4.55
C PRO A 144 16.56 14.44 -5.19
N LEU A 145 15.90 13.29 -5.40
CA LEU A 145 16.50 12.15 -6.10
C LEU A 145 16.70 12.41 -7.60
N PHE A 146 15.87 13.25 -8.25
CA PHE A 146 16.10 13.67 -9.65
C PHE A 146 17.37 14.52 -9.78
N GLU A 147 17.74 15.26 -8.74
CA GLU A 147 18.94 16.09 -8.71
C GLU A 147 20.19 15.27 -8.39
N GLN A 148 20.08 14.22 -7.57
CA GLN A 148 21.22 13.42 -7.12
C GLN A 148 21.54 12.23 -8.03
N ASP A 149 20.53 11.57 -8.63
CA ASP A 149 20.74 10.44 -9.56
C ASP A 149 19.66 10.41 -10.67
N PRO A 150 19.89 11.11 -11.78
CA PRO A 150 18.94 11.21 -12.89
C PRO A 150 18.60 9.87 -13.55
N THR A 151 19.56 8.94 -13.58
CA THR A 151 19.41 7.62 -14.22
C THR A 151 18.53 6.72 -13.37
N TYR A 152 18.80 6.65 -12.06
CA TYR A 152 17.98 5.89 -11.12
C TYR A 152 16.55 6.43 -11.04
N ALA A 153 16.39 7.75 -11.05
CA ALA A 153 15.08 8.41 -11.11
C ALA A 153 14.30 8.06 -12.38
N THR A 154 14.98 8.01 -13.53
CA THR A 154 14.38 7.59 -14.82
C THR A 154 13.93 6.13 -14.77
N CYS A 155 14.77 5.23 -14.25
CA CYS A 155 14.43 3.81 -14.06
C CYS A 155 13.24 3.58 -13.14
N LEU A 156 13.20 4.28 -11.99
CA LEU A 156 12.07 4.22 -11.05
C LEU A 156 10.78 4.73 -11.72
N SER A 157 10.86 5.86 -12.42
CA SER A 157 9.73 6.50 -13.08
C SER A 157 9.14 5.61 -14.17
N ALA A 158 10.02 5.01 -14.98
CA ALA A 158 9.64 4.06 -16.00
C ALA A 158 9.00 2.79 -15.41
N SER A 159 9.56 2.25 -14.32
CA SER A 159 9.04 1.06 -13.63
C SER A 159 7.64 1.26 -13.04
N VAL A 160 7.36 2.40 -12.39
CA VAL A 160 5.99 2.71 -11.90
C VAL A 160 4.99 2.82 -13.06
N ARG A 161 5.45 3.29 -14.23
CA ARG A 161 4.62 3.61 -15.39
C ARG A 161 4.54 2.48 -16.42
N HIS A 162 5.12 1.31 -16.13
CA HIS A 162 5.27 0.21 -17.09
C HIS A 162 5.95 0.63 -18.41
N ARG A 163 6.95 1.52 -18.34
CA ARG A 163 7.76 1.98 -19.47
C ARG A 163 9.18 1.40 -19.42
N ILE A 164 9.85 1.36 -20.57
CA ILE A 164 11.25 0.93 -20.70
C ILE A 164 12.16 2.13 -20.43
N ALA A 165 13.07 1.98 -19.47
CA ALA A 165 13.93 3.06 -18.97
C ALA A 165 15.22 3.27 -19.79
N LEU A 166 15.76 2.20 -20.39
CA LEU A 166 17.07 2.18 -21.04
C LEU A 166 17.02 1.30 -22.30
N GLY A 167 17.89 1.59 -23.28
CA GLY A 167 18.09 0.81 -24.51
C GLY A 167 17.22 1.25 -25.70
N GLU A 168 17.29 0.53 -26.83
CA GLU A 168 16.69 0.91 -28.13
C GLU A 168 15.16 1.15 -28.13
N ARG A 169 14.47 0.77 -27.04
CA ARG A 169 13.01 0.90 -26.88
C ARG A 169 12.62 1.95 -25.82
N GLU A 170 13.57 2.77 -25.39
CA GLU A 170 13.38 3.90 -24.50
C GLU A 170 12.20 4.79 -24.94
N GLY A 171 11.38 5.22 -23.98
CA GLY A 171 10.32 6.22 -24.23
C GLY A 171 8.94 5.70 -24.70
N LYS A 172 8.76 4.39 -24.95
CA LYS A 172 7.42 3.83 -25.28
C LYS A 172 6.42 4.00 -24.10
N ARG A 173 5.13 4.25 -24.41
CA ARG A 173 4.05 4.90 -23.59
C ARG A 173 3.75 4.29 -22.20
N VAL A 174 3.23 5.04 -21.19
CA VAL A 174 1.86 5.65 -21.09
C VAL A 174 1.76 7.12 -20.62
N ARG A 175 0.97 7.94 -21.37
CA ARG A 175 0.63 9.37 -21.21
C ARG A 175 0.17 9.78 -19.79
N PHE A 176 0.55 11.00 -19.38
CA PHE A 176 -0.13 11.74 -18.31
C PHE A 176 -1.39 12.38 -18.88
N ILE A 177 -2.53 12.17 -18.23
CA ILE A 177 -3.72 13.01 -18.38
C ILE A 177 -4.27 13.22 -16.97
N GLY A 178 -4.34 14.48 -16.55
CA GLY A 178 -5.06 14.90 -15.34
C GLY A 178 -4.29 14.62 -14.04
N SER A 179 -4.46 15.52 -13.08
CA SER A 179 -3.94 15.48 -11.71
C SER A 179 -3.82 14.05 -11.18
N GLY A 180 -2.58 13.58 -10.96
CA GLY A 180 -2.32 12.25 -10.42
C GLY A 180 -2.82 12.04 -8.98
N PHE A 181 -3.67 12.93 -8.46
CA PHE A 181 -4.38 12.88 -7.19
C PHE A 181 -5.88 13.18 -7.36
N GLY A 182 -6.45 12.98 -8.56
CA GLY A 182 -7.84 13.34 -8.90
C GLY A 182 -8.15 14.84 -8.83
N TYR A 183 -9.41 15.21 -8.99
CA TYR A 183 -9.86 16.60 -8.95
C TYR A 183 -10.49 16.94 -7.60
N GLU A 184 -10.32 18.19 -7.16
CA GLU A 184 -10.98 18.70 -5.96
C GLU A 184 -12.50 18.66 -6.17
N GLY A 185 -13.19 17.80 -5.42
CA GLY A 185 -14.63 17.53 -5.60
C GLY A 185 -14.99 16.12 -6.06
N ASP A 186 -14.01 15.26 -6.40
CA ASP A 186 -14.28 13.85 -6.74
C ASP A 186 -14.89 13.09 -5.54
N THR A 187 -15.99 12.38 -5.78
CA THR A 187 -16.67 11.56 -4.77
C THR A 187 -16.13 10.12 -4.76
N PRO A 188 -16.05 9.46 -3.58
CA PRO A 188 -15.59 8.07 -3.51
C PRO A 188 -16.55 7.10 -4.21
N GLU A 189 -16.03 6.30 -5.12
CA GLU A 189 -16.78 5.30 -5.86
C GLU A 189 -16.53 3.90 -5.27
N LEU A 190 -17.60 3.12 -5.04
CA LEU A 190 -17.48 1.71 -4.68
C LEU A 190 -17.12 0.88 -5.92
N LYS A 191 -16.06 0.09 -5.82
CA LYS A 191 -15.62 -0.88 -6.85
C LYS A 191 -15.96 -2.32 -6.49
N GLY A 192 -16.59 -2.53 -5.34
CA GLY A 192 -17.03 -3.81 -4.82
C GLY A 192 -17.27 -3.72 -3.31
N LYS A 193 -17.66 -4.84 -2.69
CA LYS A 193 -17.87 -4.92 -1.25
C LYS A 193 -16.61 -4.51 -0.49
N LEU A 194 -16.75 -3.54 0.41
CA LEU A 194 -15.68 -2.96 1.23
C LEU A 194 -14.47 -2.54 0.39
N CYS A 195 -14.72 -2.01 -0.80
CA CYS A 195 -13.70 -1.55 -1.75
C CYS A 195 -14.13 -0.22 -2.35
N ALA A 196 -13.47 0.86 -1.95
CA ALA A 196 -13.73 2.21 -2.46
C ALA A 196 -12.48 2.82 -3.11
N MET A 197 -12.70 3.75 -4.02
CA MET A 197 -11.66 4.47 -4.74
C MET A 197 -12.02 5.96 -4.86
N VAL A 198 -11.04 6.83 -4.64
CA VAL A 198 -11.16 8.28 -4.85
C VAL A 198 -9.77 8.83 -5.16
N ASN A 199 -9.64 9.79 -6.09
CA ASN A 199 -8.38 10.53 -6.28
C ASN A 199 -7.13 9.67 -6.58
N GLY A 200 -7.32 8.50 -7.19
CA GLY A 200 -6.24 7.51 -7.42
C GLY A 200 -5.84 6.69 -6.19
N PHE A 201 -6.46 6.93 -5.03
CA PHE A 201 -6.41 6.06 -3.86
C PHE A 201 -7.47 4.97 -3.97
N SER A 202 -7.13 3.75 -3.54
CA SER A 202 -8.10 2.68 -3.37
C SER A 202 -7.86 1.94 -2.07
N LEU A 203 -8.92 1.75 -1.29
CA LEU A 203 -8.90 1.04 -0.02
C LEU A 203 -9.81 -0.19 -0.12
N HIS A 204 -9.21 -1.37 0.07
CA HIS A 204 -9.93 -2.64 0.08
C HIS A 204 -9.83 -3.30 1.46
N ALA A 205 -10.97 -3.59 2.07
CA ALA A 205 -11.05 -4.08 3.44
C ALA A 205 -11.87 -5.38 3.59
N ALA A 206 -12.21 -6.07 2.50
CA ALA A 206 -13.14 -7.22 2.55
C ALA A 206 -12.58 -8.46 3.27
N VAL A 207 -11.26 -8.60 3.40
CA VAL A 207 -10.61 -9.77 4.01
C VAL A 207 -10.60 -9.62 5.53
N VAL A 208 -11.26 -10.55 6.22
CA VAL A 208 -11.29 -10.64 7.69
C VAL A 208 -10.99 -12.07 8.13
N ILE A 209 -10.14 -12.20 9.14
CA ILE A 209 -9.75 -13.48 9.73
C ILE A 209 -10.36 -13.59 11.13
N PRO A 210 -11.24 -14.59 11.39
CA PRO A 210 -11.78 -14.84 12.71
C PRO A 210 -10.69 -15.23 13.73
N LYS A 211 -10.90 -14.89 15.01
CA LYS A 211 -9.94 -15.11 16.11
C LYS A 211 -9.36 -16.53 16.23
N HIS A 212 -10.10 -17.55 15.79
CA HIS A 212 -9.72 -18.96 15.90
C HIS A 212 -9.06 -19.51 14.63
N ARG A 213 -9.10 -18.79 13.50
CA ARG A 213 -8.53 -19.21 12.21
C ARG A 213 -7.09 -18.75 12.07
N ARG A 214 -6.25 -19.21 13.00
CA ARG A 214 -4.83 -18.83 13.10
C ARG A 214 -4.02 -19.32 11.88
N ASP A 215 -4.39 -20.48 11.36
CA ASP A 215 -3.91 -21.03 10.09
C ASP A 215 -4.15 -20.08 8.90
N GLN A 216 -5.34 -19.47 8.83
CA GLN A 216 -5.66 -18.50 7.78
C GLN A 216 -4.90 -17.18 7.94
N LEU A 217 -4.70 -16.74 9.20
CA LEU A 217 -3.90 -15.56 9.51
C LEU A 217 -2.45 -15.75 9.07
N GLU A 218 -1.87 -16.92 9.36
CA GLU A 218 -0.50 -17.25 8.96
C GLU A 218 -0.34 -17.28 7.43
N ARG A 219 -1.30 -17.88 6.72
CA ARG A 219 -1.34 -17.87 5.25
C ARG A 219 -1.41 -16.46 4.69
N LEU A 220 -2.25 -15.60 5.28
CA LEU A 220 -2.36 -14.20 4.88
C LEU A 220 -1.06 -13.44 5.10
N ILE A 221 -0.43 -13.60 6.26
CA ILE A 221 0.85 -12.95 6.57
C ILE A 221 1.95 -13.45 5.64
N SER A 222 2.00 -14.75 5.38
CA SER A 222 2.95 -15.34 4.43
C SER A 222 2.79 -14.74 3.03
N TYR A 223 1.55 -14.51 2.60
CA TYR A 223 1.25 -13.86 1.34
C TYR A 223 1.69 -12.39 1.30
N THR A 224 1.45 -11.62 2.37
CA THR A 224 1.78 -10.19 2.42
C THR A 224 3.27 -9.93 2.63
N ALA A 225 3.94 -10.78 3.42
CA ALA A 225 5.37 -10.71 3.75
C ALA A 225 6.28 -11.31 2.66
N ARG A 226 5.72 -11.68 1.50
CA ARG A 226 6.48 -12.33 0.44
C ARG A 226 7.57 -11.41 -0.14
N PRO A 227 8.76 -11.95 -0.50
CA PRO A 227 9.77 -11.18 -1.20
C PRO A 227 9.29 -10.80 -2.60
N SER A 228 9.95 -9.79 -3.19
CA SER A 228 9.72 -9.38 -4.58
C SER A 228 10.09 -10.48 -5.59
N ILE A 229 11.14 -11.23 -5.28
CA ILE A 229 11.73 -12.25 -6.14
C ILE A 229 11.57 -13.62 -5.48
N CYS A 230 11.25 -14.62 -6.28
CA CYS A 230 11.20 -16.03 -5.88
C CYS A 230 12.31 -16.78 -6.61
N THR A 231 13.24 -17.39 -5.87
CA THR A 231 14.39 -18.12 -6.43
C THR A 231 13.95 -19.27 -7.34
N ASP A 232 12.83 -19.91 -7.04
CA ASP A 232 12.27 -21.01 -7.86
C ASP A 232 11.85 -20.56 -9.26
N ARG A 233 11.68 -19.25 -9.46
CA ARG A 233 11.35 -18.63 -10.77
C ARG A 233 12.57 -17.97 -11.41
N MET A 234 13.76 -18.16 -10.85
CA MET A 234 15.00 -17.59 -11.35
C MET A 234 15.86 -18.69 -11.96
N SER A 235 16.35 -18.46 -13.18
CA SER A 235 17.24 -19.39 -13.89
C SER A 235 18.31 -18.63 -14.66
N LEU A 236 19.35 -19.33 -15.11
CA LEU A 236 20.38 -18.76 -16.00
C LEU A 236 20.07 -19.14 -17.44
N THR A 237 20.22 -18.19 -18.36
CA THR A 237 20.19 -18.47 -19.80
C THR A 237 21.50 -19.14 -20.23
N PRO A 238 21.54 -19.79 -21.41
CA PRO A 238 22.79 -20.33 -21.98
C PRO A 238 23.90 -19.28 -22.18
N ARG A 239 23.56 -17.98 -22.18
CA ARG A 239 24.52 -16.86 -22.31
C ARG A 239 25.02 -16.34 -20.96
N GLY A 240 24.53 -16.89 -19.84
CA GLY A 240 24.87 -16.45 -18.49
C GLY A 240 24.01 -15.31 -17.94
N ASP A 241 22.97 -14.89 -18.67
CA ASP A 241 22.03 -13.88 -18.17
C ASP A 241 21.06 -14.48 -17.15
N ILE A 242 20.55 -13.66 -16.24
CA ILE A 242 19.49 -14.06 -15.31
C ILE A 242 18.12 -13.94 -16.01
N GLN A 243 17.39 -15.05 -16.08
CA GLN A 243 16.01 -15.12 -16.53
C GLN A 243 15.07 -15.26 -15.32
N TYR A 244 13.94 -14.54 -15.33
CA TYR A 244 12.94 -14.60 -14.26
C TYR A 244 11.53 -14.81 -14.78
N GLU A 245 10.89 -15.91 -14.38
CA GLU A 245 9.54 -16.26 -14.83
C GLU A 245 8.45 -15.48 -14.05
N LEU A 246 7.63 -14.72 -14.78
CA LEU A 246 6.49 -14.01 -14.19
C LEU A 246 5.36 -14.97 -13.79
N LYS A 247 4.69 -14.67 -12.66
CA LYS A 247 3.66 -15.55 -12.07
C LYS A 247 2.41 -15.72 -12.95
N LYS A 248 2.14 -14.76 -13.83
CA LYS A 248 1.04 -14.79 -14.79
C LYS A 248 1.56 -14.26 -16.12
N ALA A 249 1.21 -14.95 -17.20
CA ALA A 249 1.37 -14.40 -18.54
C ALA A 249 0.62 -13.07 -18.65
N TRP A 250 1.20 -12.12 -19.37
CA TRP A 250 0.50 -10.89 -19.72
C TRP A 250 -0.74 -11.22 -20.56
N ARG A 251 -1.74 -10.31 -20.64
CA ARG A 251 -2.97 -10.54 -21.43
C ARG A 251 -2.70 -10.85 -22.91
N ASN A 252 -1.52 -10.54 -23.42
CA ASN A 252 -1.04 -10.83 -24.77
C ASN A 252 -0.20 -12.14 -24.86
N GLY A 253 -0.22 -12.99 -23.83
CA GLY A 253 0.46 -14.29 -23.82
C GLY A 253 1.97 -14.23 -23.60
N VAL A 254 2.56 -13.04 -23.50
CA VAL A 254 4.00 -12.90 -23.31
C VAL A 254 4.38 -13.28 -21.87
N THR A 255 5.32 -14.20 -21.74
CA THR A 255 6.04 -14.56 -20.51
C THR A 255 7.52 -14.26 -20.80
N HIS A 256 8.00 -13.10 -20.39
CA HIS A 256 9.44 -12.85 -20.35
C HIS A 256 9.96 -13.30 -18.99
#